data_AF-A0A535RCE9-F1
#
_entry.id   AF-A0A535RCE9-F1
#
_cell.length_a   1.000
_cell.length_b   1.000
_cell.length_c   1.000
_cell.angle_alpha   90.00
_cell.angle_beta   90.00
_cell.angle_gamma   90.00
#
_symmetry.space_group_name_H-M   'P 1'
#
loop_
_entity.id
_entity.type
_entity.pdbx_description
1 polymer ?
#
loop_
_entity_poly.entity_id
_entity_poly.type
_entity_poly.pdbx_seq_one_letter_code
_entity_poly.pdbx_strand_id
1 'polypeptide(L)' 'MTITFARRMENLGTEGAFEVLARARMLEAQGKSVIHLEIGEPDFPTPENIIE' A
#
# COMPACT_ATOMS: atom_id res chain seq x y z
N MET A 1 -22.51 -9.62 17.47
CA MET A 1 -21.45 -10.63 17.71
C MET A 1 -20.14 -9.89 17.78
N THR A 2 -19.42 -9.94 18.89
CA THR A 2 -18.18 -9.17 19.09
C THR A 2 -17.00 -10.06 18.70
N ILE A 3 -16.12 -9.55 17.82
CA ILE A 3 -14.92 -10.29 17.42
C ILE A 3 -13.90 -10.18 18.57
N THR A 4 -13.46 -11.32 19.09
CA THR A 4 -12.35 -11.39 20.03
C THR A 4 -11.05 -11.63 19.26
N PHE A 5 -10.14 -10.65 19.29
CA PHE A 5 -8.84 -10.78 18.65
C PHE A 5 -7.82 -11.51 19.54
N ALA A 6 -6.84 -12.14 18.91
CA ALA A 6 -5.70 -12.72 19.64
C ALA A 6 -4.81 -11.59 20.22
N ARG A 7 -4.27 -11.76 21.43
CA ARG A 7 -3.42 -10.75 22.11
C ARG A 7 -2.27 -10.21 21.24
N ARG A 8 -1.63 -11.07 20.44
CA ARG A 8 -0.52 -10.67 19.55
C ARG A 8 -0.89 -9.62 18.50
N MET A 9 -2.18 -9.42 18.23
CA MET A 9 -2.65 -8.38 17.32
C MET A 9 -2.32 -6.97 17.84
N GLU A 10 -2.14 -6.80 19.15
CA GLU A 10 -1.68 -5.54 19.77
C GLU A 10 -0.26 -5.15 19.34
N ASN A 11 0.54 -6.11 18.85
CA ASN A 11 1.91 -5.86 18.40
C ASN A 11 1.98 -5.36 16.95
N LEU A 12 0.88 -5.44 16.19
CA LEU A 12 0.84 -4.93 14.84
C LEU A 12 0.77 -3.41 14.91
N GLY A 13 1.88 -2.75 14.56
CA GLY A 13 1.92 -1.30 14.39
C GLY A 13 1.12 -0.84 13.17
N THR A 14 1.02 0.46 13.02
CA THR A 14 0.44 1.08 11.82
C THR A 14 1.41 0.99 10.64
N GLU A 15 0.90 0.64 9.47
CA GLU A 15 1.66 0.64 8.22
C GLU A 15 1.71 2.06 7.63
N GLY A 16 2.84 2.75 7.81
CA GLY A 16 3.00 4.14 7.37
C GLY A 16 3.07 4.32 5.86
N ALA A 17 3.49 3.30 5.12
CA ALA A 17 3.62 3.40 3.66
C ALA A 17 2.26 3.65 2.97
N PHE A 18 1.17 3.04 3.49
CA PHE A 18 -0.17 3.27 2.95
C PHE A 18 -0.72 4.66 3.25
N GLU A 19 -0.32 5.28 4.36
CA GLU A 19 -0.70 6.66 4.66
C GLU A 19 -0.09 7.64 3.66
N VAL A 20 1.19 7.45 3.32
CA VAL A 20 1.89 8.24 2.29
C VAL A 20 1.24 8.04 0.92
N LEU A 21 0.94 6.78 0.55
CA LEU A 21 0.24 6.47 -0.70
C LEU A 21 -1.13 7.16 -0.79
N ALA A 22 -1.92 7.14 0.29
CA ALA A 22 -3.22 7.80 0.33
C ALA A 22 -3.08 9.31 0.09
N ARG A 23 -2.09 9.94 0.72
CA ARG A 23 -1.79 11.37 0.53
C ARG A 23 -1.29 11.68 -0.88
N ALA A 24 -0.45 10.83 -1.47
CA ALA A 24 -0.01 10.96 -2.85
C ALA A 24 -1.19 10.97 -3.82
N ARG A 25 -2.10 9.99 -3.69
CA ARG A 25 -3.33 9.91 -4.50
C ARG A 25 -4.23 11.14 -4.36
N MET A 26 -4.32 11.73 -3.16
CA MET A 26 -5.05 12.98 -2.95
C MET A 26 -4.42 14.16 -3.72
N LEU A 27 -3.09 14.23 -3.78
CA LEU A 27 -2.38 15.27 -4.53
C LEU A 27 -2.56 15.07 -6.04
N GLU A 28 -2.53 13.84 -6.53
CA GLU A 28 -2.81 13.50 -7.93
C GLU A 28 -4.24 13.86 -8.32
N ALA A 29 -5.22 13.59 -7.46
CA ALA A 29 -6.62 13.98 -7.67
C ALA A 29 -6.81 15.52 -7.75
N GLN A 30 -5.87 16.30 -7.19
CA GLN A 30 -5.82 17.76 -7.32
C GLN A 30 -5.05 18.22 -8.57
N GLY A 31 -4.64 17.30 -9.44
CA GLY A 31 -3.90 17.58 -10.67
C GLY A 31 -2.40 17.77 -10.47
N LYS A 32 -1.83 17.37 -9.33
CA LYS A 32 -0.38 17.44 -9.11
C LYS A 32 0.32 16.23 -9.69
N SER A 33 1.49 16.45 -10.27
CA SER A 33 2.42 15.37 -10.63
C SER A 33 3.14 14.88 -9.38
N VAL A 34 3.07 13.58 -9.11
CA VAL A 34 3.69 12.94 -7.95
C VAL A 34 4.60 11.81 -8.44
N ILE A 35 5.81 11.74 -7.86
CA ILE A 35 6.74 10.63 -8.10
C ILE A 35 6.64 9.70 -6.89
N HIS A 36 6.25 8.46 -7.13
CA HIS A 36 6.09 7.45 -6.09
C HIS A 36 7.44 6.80 -5.77
N LEU A 37 7.86 6.88 -4.51
CA LEU A 37 9.09 6.28 -3.97
C LEU A 37 8.83 5.53 -2.65
N GLU A 38 7.56 5.39 -2.27
CA GLU A 38 7.11 4.91 -0.97
C GLU A 38 6.69 3.43 -0.97
N ILE A 39 6.27 2.89 -2.13
CA ILE A 39 5.90 1.48 -2.29
C ILE A 39 6.90 0.79 -3.23
N GLY A 40 7.40 -0.37 -2.82
CA GLY A 40 8.33 -1.19 -3.61
C GLY A 40 7.63 -2.15 -4.59
N GLU A 41 6.55 -1.73 -5.23
CA GLU A 41 5.89 -2.53 -6.27
C GLU A 41 6.72 -2.44 -7.56
N PRO A 42 6.98 -3.57 -8.25
CA PRO A 42 7.67 -3.53 -9.53
C PRO A 42 6.85 -2.76 -10.58
N ASP A 43 7.56 -2.04 -11.43
CA ASP A 43 7.03 -1.29 -12.58
C ASP A 43 6.79 -2.16 -13.82
N PHE A 44 7.10 -3.46 -13.73
CA PHE A 44 6.94 -4.44 -14.79
C PHE A 44 5.88 -5.49 -14.44
N PRO A 45 5.09 -5.95 -15.42
CA PRO A 45 4.18 -7.07 -15.20
C PRO A 45 4.96 -8.35 -14.92
N THR A 46 4.26 -9.34 -14.34
CA THR A 46 4.78 -10.70 -14.24
C THR A 46 5.14 -11.23 -15.66
N PRO A 47 6.29 -11.90 -15.85
CA PRO A 47 6.67 -12.45 -17.16
C PRO A 47 5.62 -13.43 -17.71
N GLU A 48 5.34 -13.36 -19.01
CA GLU A 48 4.28 -14.15 -19.66
C GLU A 48 4.46 -15.66 -19.46
N ASN A 49 5.69 -16.16 -19.53
CA ASN A 49 6.02 -17.57 -19.35
C ASN A 49 5.83 -18.10 -17.92
N ILE A 50 5.53 -17.23 -16.95
CA ILE A 50 5.18 -17.58 -15.56
C ILE A 50 3.67 -17.58 -15.36
N ILE A 51 2.93 -16.88 -16.23
CA ILE A 51 1.46 -16.76 -16.14
C ILE A 51 0.76 -17.96 -16.80
N GLU A 52 1.40 -18.63 -17.78
CA GLU A 52 0.89 -19.85 -18.45
C GLU A 52 0.93 -21.12 -17.58
#